data_AF-A0A9E5FCN5-F1
#
_entry.id   AF-A0A9E5FCN5-F1
#
_cell.length_a   1.000
_cell.length_b   1.000
_cell.length_c   1.000
_cell.angle_alpha   90.00
_cell.angle_beta   90.00
_cell.angle_gamma   90.00
#
_symmetry.space_group_name_H-M   'P 1'
#
loop_
_entity.id
_entity.type
_entity.pdbx_description
1 polymer ?
#
loop_
_entity_poly.entity_id
_entity_poly.type
_entity_poly.pdbx_seq_one_letter_code
_entity_poly.pdbx_strand_id
1 'polypeptide(L)' 'MAAPEDGVKTLGKALGAGLAVIGAGIGLGFIGKGMTESMARQPEIAGAIQQGGLIIAAMLEGAALIAILLAIFNA' A
#
# COMPACT_ATOMS: atom_id res chain seq x y z
N MET A 1 -26.60 -21.05 -9.07
CA MET A 1 -27.11 -19.83 -8.43
C MET A 1 -26.36 -19.70 -7.11
N ALA A 2 -25.51 -18.69 -6.96
CA ALA A 2 -24.74 -18.47 -5.72
C ALA A 2 -25.73 -18.20 -4.56
N ALA A 3 -25.45 -18.75 -3.38
CA ALA A 3 -26.30 -18.62 -2.22
C ALA A 3 -26.19 -17.19 -1.64
N PRO A 4 -27.21 -16.66 -0.95
CA PRO A 4 -27.22 -15.28 -0.43
C PRO A 4 -26.04 -14.95 0.52
N GLU A 5 -25.44 -15.96 1.14
CA GLU A 5 -24.20 -15.85 1.94
C GLU A 5 -22.96 -15.51 1.12
N ASP A 6 -22.96 -15.80 -0.19
CA ASP A 6 -21.85 -15.51 -1.09
C ASP A 6 -21.78 -14.00 -1.41
N GLY A 7 -22.92 -13.31 -1.41
CA GLY A 7 -23.00 -11.88 -1.72
C GLY A 7 -22.33 -10.99 -0.66
N VAL A 8 -22.61 -11.25 0.62
CA VAL A 8 -22.03 -10.49 1.74
C VAL A 8 -20.52 -10.74 1.85
N LYS A 9 -20.08 -11.99 1.70
CA LYS A 9 -18.65 -12.35 1.67
C LYS A 9 -17.92 -11.65 0.52
N THR A 10 -18.51 -11.67 -0.68
CA THR A 10 -17.92 -11.01 -1.86
C THR A 10 -17.79 -9.50 -1.67
N LEU A 11 -18.80 -8.85 -1.10
CA LEU A 11 -18.75 -7.43 -0.78
C LEU A 11 -17.66 -7.13 0.27
N GLY A 12 -17.56 -7.94 1.33
CA GLY A 12 -16.51 -7.82 2.34
C GLY A 12 -15.10 -7.92 1.75
N LYS A 13 -14.87 -8.88 0.85
CA LYS A 13 -13.59 -9.02 0.11
C LYS A 13 -13.24 -7.77 -0.68
N ALA A 14 -14.20 -7.26 -1.46
CA ALA A 14 -14.00 -6.09 -2.31
C ALA A 14 -13.70 -4.83 -1.48
N LEU A 15 -14.43 -4.62 -0.38
CA LEU A 15 -14.21 -3.49 0.52
C LEU A 15 -12.86 -3.59 1.24
N GLY A 16 -12.52 -4.77 1.77
CA GLY A 16 -11.24 -4.99 2.45
C GLY A 16 -10.04 -4.75 1.54
N ALA A 17 -10.08 -5.30 0.32
CA ALA A 17 -9.02 -5.09 -0.67
C ALA A 17 -8.95 -3.63 -1.13
N GLY A 18 -10.09 -2.98 -1.38
CA GLY A 18 -10.14 -1.57 -1.79
C GLY A 18 -9.57 -0.63 -0.73
N LEU A 19 -9.93 -0.83 0.53
CA LEU A 19 -9.39 -0.02 1.64
C LEU A 19 -7.88 -0.22 1.82
N ALA A 20 -7.39 -1.45 1.67
CA ALA A 20 -5.95 -1.73 1.73
C ALA A 20 -5.18 -0.97 0.63
N VAL A 21 -5.69 -0.95 -0.61
CA VAL A 21 -5.08 -0.21 -1.72
C VAL A 21 -5.11 1.31 -1.48
N ILE A 22 -6.21 1.85 -0.97
CA ILE A 22 -6.31 3.29 -0.64
C ILE A 22 -5.28 3.67 0.43
N GLY A 23 -5.18 2.89 1.51
CA GLY A 23 -4.20 3.12 2.56
C GLY A 23 -2.76 3.06 2.05
N ALA A 24 -2.45 2.07 1.21
CA ALA A 24 -1.14 1.93 0.59
C ALA A 24 -0.80 3.13 -0.32
N GLY A 25 -1.74 3.53 -1.19
CA GLY A 25 -1.55 4.67 -2.09
C GLY A 25 -1.28 5.98 -1.36
N ILE A 26 -2.00 6.24 -0.27
CA ILE A 26 -1.76 7.42 0.58
C ILE A 26 -0.36 7.35 1.23
N GLY A 27 0.00 6.20 1.80
CA GLY A 27 1.31 6.00 2.42
C GLY A 27 2.47 6.19 1.45
N LEU A 28 2.39 5.60 0.26
CA LEU A 28 3.36 5.79 -0.82
C LEU A 28 3.45 7.25 -1.27
N GLY A 29 2.31 7.94 -1.35
CA GLY A 29 2.28 9.37 -1.69
C GLY A 29 3.09 10.21 -0.70
N PHE A 30 2.96 9.95 0.60
CA PHE A 30 3.76 10.63 1.62
C PHE A 30 5.24 10.28 1.56
N ILE A 31 5.58 9.01 1.35
CA ILE A 31 6.98 8.57 1.20
C ILE A 31 7.61 9.25 -0.02
N GLY A 32 6.95 9.21 -1.17
CA GLY A 32 7.42 9.84 -2.41
C GLY A 32 7.57 11.36 -2.27
N LYS A 33 6.61 12.03 -1.63
CA LYS A 33 6.70 13.47 -1.34
C LYS A 33 7.92 13.78 -0.46
N GLY A 34 8.06 13.11 0.69
CA GLY A 34 9.17 13.37 1.60
C GLY A 34 10.53 13.07 0.96
N MET A 35 10.61 12.01 0.15
CA MET A 35 11.81 11.64 -0.60
C MET A 35 12.17 12.73 -1.62
N THR A 36 11.22 13.17 -2.45
CA THR A 36 11.46 14.19 -3.49
C THR A 36 11.82 15.55 -2.90
N GLU A 37 11.13 16.00 -1.85
CA GLU A 37 11.46 17.25 -1.14
C GLU A 37 12.87 17.19 -0.50
N SER A 38 13.25 16.05 0.07
CA SER A 38 14.56 15.86 0.68
C SER A 38 15.68 15.84 -0.36
N MET A 39 15.47 15.14 -1.49
CA MET A 39 16.42 15.11 -2.61
C MET A 39 16.62 16.50 -3.22
N ALA A 40 15.56 17.30 -3.33
CA ALA A 40 15.66 18.67 -3.82
C ALA A 40 16.46 19.58 -2.88
N ARG A 41 16.41 19.34 -1.56
CA ARG A 41 17.16 20.10 -0.55
C ARG A 41 18.62 19.67 -0.41
N GLN A 42 18.90 18.39 -0.62
CA GLN A 42 20.23 17.79 -0.43
C GLN A 42 20.58 16.90 -1.63
N PRO A 43 20.87 17.49 -2.80
CA PRO A 43 21.14 16.74 -4.02
C PRO A 43 22.37 15.83 -3.89
N GLU A 44 23.33 16.18 -3.04
CA GLU A 44 24.59 15.44 -2.82
C GLU A 44 24.35 14.03 -2.26
N ILE A 45 23.25 13.84 -1.53
CA ILE A 45 22.88 12.54 -0.93
C ILE A 45 21.58 11.98 -1.51
N ALA A 46 21.14 12.46 -2.68
CA ALA A 46 19.87 12.05 -3.28
C ALA A 46 19.75 10.54 -3.47
N GLY A 47 20.85 9.87 -3.87
CA GLY A 47 20.87 8.41 -4.01
C GLY A 47 20.61 7.66 -2.70
N ALA A 48 21.16 8.15 -1.58
CA ALA A 48 20.93 7.56 -0.26
C ALA A 48 19.48 7.79 0.21
N ILE A 49 18.94 8.97 -0.04
CA ILE A 49 17.52 9.30 0.25
C ILE A 49 16.60 8.38 -0.56
N GLN A 50 16.85 8.21 -1.86
CA GLN A 50 16.06 7.33 -2.72
C GLN A 50 16.13 5.88 -2.25
N GLN A 51 17.31 5.37 -1.92
CA GLN A 51 17.49 4.00 -1.45
C GLN A 51 16.75 3.76 -0.12
N GLY A 52 16.86 4.69 0.83
CA GLY A 52 16.10 4.63 2.09
C GLY A 52 14.59 4.68 1.85
N GLY A 53 14.14 5.58 0.98
CA GLY A 53 12.73 5.70 0.59
C GLY A 53 12.16 4.43 -0.03
N LEU A 54 12.93 3.76 -0.89
CA LEU A 54 12.54 2.48 -1.51
C LEU A 54 12.37 1.36 -0.48
N ILE A 55 13.24 1.30 0.54
CA ILE A 55 13.13 0.30 1.61
C ILE A 55 11.84 0.52 2.40
N ILE A 56 11.54 1.76 2.77
CA ILE A 56 10.30 2.10 3.50
C ILE A 56 9.07 1.83 2.62
N ALA A 57 9.11 2.19 1.33
CA ALA A 57 8.05 1.87 0.38
C ALA A 57 7.84 0.35 0.26
N ALA A 58 8.92 -0.44 0.18
CA ALA A 58 8.83 -1.89 0.11
C ALA A 58 8.25 -2.53 1.39
N MET A 59 8.55 -1.99 2.56
CA MET A 59 7.92 -2.45 3.81
C MET A 59 6.43 -2.16 3.83
N LEU A 60 6.02 -0.99 3.35
CA LEU A 60 4.61 -0.61 3.23
C LEU A 60 3.87 -1.47 2.20
N GLU A 61 4.48 -1.69 1.03
CA GLU A 61 3.96 -2.60 -0.01
C GLU A 61 3.80 -4.03 0.52
N GLY A 62 4.78 -4.53 1.28
CA GLY A 62 4.69 -5.84 1.92
C GLY A 62 3.47 -5.97 2.84
N ALA A 63 3.22 -4.95 3.68
CA ALA A 63 2.05 -4.92 4.55
C ALA A 63 0.73 -4.81 3.75
N ALA A 64 0.70 -3.98 2.72
CA ALA A 64 -0.47 -3.79 1.85
C ALA A 64 -0.84 -5.08 1.10
N LEU A 65 0.15 -5.77 0.52
CA LEU A 65 -0.06 -7.04 -0.16
C LEU A 65 -0.60 -8.10 0.80
N ILE A 66 -0.06 -8.21 2.02
CA ILE A 66 -0.58 -9.13 3.04
C ILE A 66 -2.04 -8.79 3.37
N ALA A 67 -2.38 -7.51 3.56
CA ALA A 67 -3.76 -7.10 3.84
C ALA A 67 -4.72 -7.43 2.69
N ILE A 68 -4.32 -7.23 1.44
CA ILE A 68 -5.11 -7.59 0.25
C ILE A 68 -5.29 -9.11 0.17
N LEU A 69 -4.23 -9.88 0.41
CA LEU A 69 -4.31 -11.35 0.40
C LEU A 69 -5.26 -11.85 1.49
N LEU A 70 -5.18 -11.31 2.71
CA LEU A 70 -6.12 -11.65 3.78
C LEU A 70 -7.56 -11.28 3.42
N ALA A 71 -7.77 -10.11 2.82
CA ALA A 71 -9.09 -9.66 2.41
C ALA A 71 -9.73 -10.59 1.36
N ILE A 72 -8.96 -11.12 0.41
CA ILE A 72 -9.51 -11.94 -0.70
C ILE A 72 -9.61 -13.41 -0.31
N PHE A 73 -8.59 -13.95 0.37
CA PHE A 73 -8.48 -15.39 0.66
C PHE A 73 -9.08 -15.82 2.00
N ASN A 74 -9.19 -14.91 2.98
CA ASN A 74 -9.59 -15.26 4.35
C ASN A 74 -10.92 -14.64 4.82
N ALA A 75 -11.73 -14.10 3.90
CA ALA A 75 -13.07 -13.56 4.19
C ALA A 75 -14.21 -14.45 3.68
#